data_AF-A0AAN5CG44-F1
#
_entry.id   AF-A0AAN5CG44-F1
#
_cell.length_a   1.000
_cell.length_b   1.000
_cell.length_c   1.000
_cell.angle_alpha   90.00
_cell.angle_beta   90.00
_cell.angle_gamma   90.00
#
_symmetry.space_group_name_H-M   'P 1'
#
loop_
_entity.id
_entity.type
_entity.pdbx_description
1 polymer ?
#
loop_
_entity_poly.entity_id
_entity_poly.type
_entity_poly.pdbx_seq_one_letter_code
_entity_poly.pdbx_strand_id
1 'polypeptide(L)'
;VFESISMPLACALTMNEVNPILQQDASLSGPAVRLRFSPLGLASISRTLSDAILKEILSSSFPFQPKPVRMSGSSVEVSSLSLISISIPSSSLPSVVPLPPNSLTTVIHGISMTLLGSSSGRLSEGPFSTPLLLNATHASLAVRIAVTSDSMGNPLLKMTSCDIPKGFPMVVSYNRTLGLNSRKELVSLASHDAVSIFRDVICPQVKFLLEKRISERFGLLPPKMSLADNSNADLLKLISDGQKLRERRISGVRRTRQTVRSQGLLKHFDLTRADNLFLDYAMTQPPVVNQFGLNIYSSGEIGTLGGKTPFGSRQLPLAPPNNSSMMQISLSDFVPNSLMYHGHKTGLFNTRVDPSTPHFGPMMRSTCDLSTGSLFCIGDIFPTLRSALPNRGIAFIFSTMQAPALIVRPESAGGIFFELAGLMEVRAIERTGEEKMAGKMTLDISGSMKMRMTSKVVKGKITLDQIVMKTMTPDILSQEELDDAGFLSHEIVQRMVNDILRDGIPIPVHPLFKLRSPKLTLYDRSFEISTDFILNSKLIRQFTAQDLNDVIKRAVNQRVV
;
A
#
# COMPACT_ATOMS: atom_id res chain seq x y z
N VAL A 1 -51.65 -50.91 16.16
CA VAL A 1 -51.84 -49.65 15.40
C VAL A 1 -50.94 -48.63 16.09
N PHE A 2 -49.62 -48.68 15.88
CA PHE A 2 -48.92 -48.02 14.77
C PHE A 2 -49.45 -46.61 14.55
N GLU A 3 -48.76 -45.62 15.09
CA GLU A 3 -48.59 -44.36 14.38
C GLU A 3 -47.15 -43.88 14.52
N SER A 4 -46.60 -43.62 13.36
CA SER A 4 -45.20 -43.49 13.01
C SER A 4 -45.00 -42.10 12.43
N ILE A 5 -43.90 -41.45 12.82
CA ILE A 5 -43.03 -40.64 11.95
C ILE A 5 -43.61 -39.30 11.44
N SER A 6 -43.01 -38.19 11.90
CA SER A 6 -42.01 -37.45 11.09
C SER A 6 -41.51 -36.21 11.84
N MET A 7 -40.35 -36.34 12.47
CA MET A 7 -39.48 -35.18 12.70
C MET A 7 -38.71 -34.89 11.40
N PRO A 8 -38.62 -33.65 10.92
CA PRO A 8 -37.74 -33.33 9.81
C PRO A 8 -36.29 -33.37 10.31
N LEU A 9 -35.59 -34.45 9.98
CA LEU A 9 -34.13 -34.47 9.84
C LEU A 9 -33.76 -33.54 8.68
N ALA A 10 -33.50 -32.27 8.98
CA ALA A 10 -32.79 -31.37 8.08
C ALA A 10 -32.18 -30.18 8.85
N CYS A 11 -31.51 -30.43 9.98
CA CYS A 11 -30.53 -29.47 10.49
C CYS A 11 -29.17 -29.92 9.95
N ALA A 12 -28.91 -29.61 8.67
CA ALA A 12 -27.55 -29.59 8.19
C ALA A 12 -26.78 -28.61 9.10
N LEU A 13 -25.81 -29.12 9.86
CA LEU A 13 -24.79 -28.31 10.50
C LEU A 13 -24.10 -27.52 9.38
N THR A 14 -24.59 -26.31 9.12
CA THR A 14 -23.82 -25.31 8.40
C THR A 14 -22.66 -25.00 9.32
N MET A 15 -21.52 -25.66 9.09
CA MET A 15 -20.30 -25.33 9.82
C MET A 15 -20.07 -23.84 9.62
N ASN A 16 -20.11 -23.09 10.71
CA ASN A 16 -19.94 -21.65 10.66
C ASN A 16 -18.49 -21.39 10.20
N GLU A 17 -18.30 -21.00 8.94
CA GLU A 17 -16.97 -20.78 8.35
C GLU A 17 -16.20 -19.67 9.08
N VAL A 18 -16.91 -18.86 9.87
CA VAL A 18 -16.37 -17.78 10.71
C VAL A 18 -15.94 -18.32 12.05
N ASN A 19 -14.68 -18.08 12.38
CA ASN A 19 -14.14 -18.41 13.69
C ASN A 19 -14.99 -17.78 14.82
N PRO A 20 -15.34 -18.54 15.88
CA PRO A 20 -16.13 -18.05 17.01
C PRO A 20 -15.63 -16.74 17.62
N ILE A 21 -14.31 -16.51 17.68
CA ILE A 21 -13.73 -15.31 18.28
C ILE A 21 -14.02 -14.02 17.49
N LEU A 22 -14.48 -14.14 16.23
CA LEU A 22 -14.83 -13.03 15.35
C LEU A 22 -16.35 -12.84 15.17
N GLN A 23 -17.19 -13.72 15.71
CA GLN A 23 -18.64 -13.66 15.51
C GLN A 23 -19.26 -12.35 16.05
N GLN A 24 -18.68 -11.79 17.12
CA GLN A 24 -19.12 -10.52 17.70
C GLN A 24 -18.81 -9.31 16.80
N ASP A 25 -17.92 -9.47 15.82
CA ASP A 25 -17.48 -8.40 14.93
C ASP A 25 -18.34 -8.33 13.63
N ALA A 26 -19.42 -9.11 13.53
CA ALA A 26 -20.28 -9.23 12.35
C ALA A 26 -20.93 -7.90 11.88
N SER A 27 -21.30 -7.03 12.82
CA SER A 27 -22.00 -5.77 12.54
C SER A 27 -21.08 -4.56 12.39
N LEU A 28 -19.76 -4.76 12.43
CA LEU A 28 -18.79 -3.67 12.40
C LEU A 28 -18.50 -3.21 10.96
N SER A 29 -18.12 -1.95 10.80
CA SER A 29 -17.83 -1.36 9.48
C SER A 29 -16.82 -0.19 9.54
N GLY A 30 -15.91 -0.22 10.52
CA GLY A 30 -14.89 0.80 10.67
C GLY A 30 -13.77 0.71 9.62
N PRO A 31 -12.91 1.74 9.51
CA PRO A 31 -11.71 1.66 8.68
C PRO A 31 -10.69 0.70 9.28
N ALA A 32 -10.18 -0.25 8.50
CA ALA A 32 -9.18 -1.19 9.00
C ALA A 32 -7.74 -0.66 8.91
N VAL A 33 -7.50 0.36 8.08
CA VAL A 33 -6.18 1.00 7.98
C VAL A 33 -6.31 2.50 8.13
N ARG A 34 -5.48 3.09 8.99
CA ARG A 34 -5.29 4.53 9.12
C ARG A 34 -3.83 4.87 8.84
N LEU A 35 -3.62 5.73 7.86
CA LEU A 35 -2.32 6.31 7.53
C LEU A 35 -2.28 7.75 8.05
N ARG A 36 -1.27 8.09 8.86
CA ARG A 36 -1.02 9.44 9.35
C ARG A 36 0.34 9.93 8.89
N PHE A 37 0.36 11.07 8.20
CA PHE A 37 1.58 11.82 7.93
C PHE A 37 1.73 12.93 8.94
N SER A 38 2.84 12.93 9.70
CA SER A 38 3.15 14.00 10.65
C SER A 38 3.58 15.28 9.91
N PRO A 39 3.66 16.44 10.58
CA PRO A 39 4.17 17.66 9.95
C PRO A 39 5.57 17.49 9.34
N LEU A 40 6.44 16.68 9.99
CA LEU A 40 7.76 16.32 9.45
C LEU A 40 7.65 15.52 8.15
N GLY A 41 6.75 14.52 8.12
CA GLY A 41 6.49 13.74 6.91
C GLY A 41 5.92 14.58 5.77
N LEU A 42 4.97 15.46 6.08
CA LEU A 42 4.37 16.38 5.12
C LEU A 42 5.41 17.36 4.54
N ALA A 43 6.32 17.90 5.37
CA ALA A 43 7.41 18.75 4.91
C ALA A 43 8.37 18.01 3.95
N SER A 44 8.71 16.75 4.25
CA SER A 44 9.52 15.89 3.39
C SER A 44 8.85 15.60 2.04
N ILE A 45 7.54 15.31 2.05
CA ILE A 45 6.72 15.15 0.84
C ILE A 45 6.71 16.45 0.04
N SER A 46 6.40 17.58 0.70
CA SER A 46 6.34 18.88 0.05
C SER A 46 7.67 19.23 -0.60
N ARG A 47 8.80 19.01 0.06
CA ARG A 47 10.13 19.25 -0.53
C ARG A 47 10.34 18.48 -1.82
N THR A 48 10.06 17.18 -1.80
CA THR A 48 10.25 16.31 -2.96
C THR A 48 9.33 16.70 -4.12
N LEU A 49 8.08 17.07 -3.82
CA LEU A 49 7.11 17.51 -4.83
C LEU A 49 7.46 18.90 -5.39
N SER A 50 7.82 19.86 -4.53
CA SER A 50 8.23 21.20 -4.94
C SER A 50 9.43 21.14 -5.91
N ASP A 51 10.45 20.35 -5.58
CA ASP A 51 11.61 20.16 -6.45
C ASP A 51 11.24 19.58 -7.82
N ALA A 52 10.28 18.64 -7.86
CA ALA A 52 9.83 18.02 -9.10
C ALA A 52 8.98 18.98 -9.95
N ILE A 53 8.02 19.66 -9.32
CA ILE A 53 7.12 20.63 -9.97
C ILE A 53 7.92 21.79 -10.54
N LEU A 54 8.81 22.42 -9.76
CA LEU A 54 9.53 23.60 -10.23
C LEU A 54 10.52 23.28 -11.36
N LYS A 55 11.13 22.09 -11.36
CA LYS A 55 11.94 21.63 -12.50
C LYS A 55 11.12 21.45 -13.76
N GLU A 56 9.92 20.89 -13.62
CA GLU A 56 9.02 20.65 -14.75
C GLU A 56 8.49 21.96 -15.35
N ILE A 57 8.26 22.99 -14.52
CA ILE A 57 7.86 24.35 -14.96
C ILE A 57 8.88 24.93 -15.96
N LEU A 58 10.17 24.67 -15.80
CA LEU A 58 11.19 25.14 -16.76
C LEU A 58 11.26 24.30 -18.04
N SER A 59 11.04 22.99 -17.94
CA SER A 59 11.34 22.06 -19.04
C SER A 59 10.13 21.69 -19.91
N SER A 60 8.91 21.90 -19.41
CA SER A 60 7.68 21.53 -20.11
C SER A 60 7.14 22.65 -20.99
N SER A 61 6.59 22.28 -22.15
CA SER A 61 5.65 23.14 -22.85
C SER A 61 4.26 23.02 -22.23
N PHE A 62 3.69 24.16 -21.84
CA PHE A 62 2.33 24.23 -21.31
C PHE A 62 1.33 24.53 -22.42
N PRO A 63 0.10 23.98 -22.35
CA PRO A 63 -0.92 24.18 -23.38
C PRO A 63 -1.55 25.59 -23.35
N PHE A 64 -1.04 26.48 -22.52
CA PHE A 64 -1.50 27.85 -22.35
C PHE A 64 -0.31 28.80 -22.31
N GLN A 65 -0.49 29.99 -22.88
CA GLN A 65 0.47 31.08 -22.78
C GLN A 65 0.10 31.99 -21.60
N PRO A 66 1.09 32.52 -20.85
CA PRO A 66 0.83 33.53 -19.84
C PRO A 66 0.09 34.72 -20.44
N LYS A 67 -0.95 35.18 -19.75
CA LYS A 67 -1.71 36.36 -20.18
C LYS A 67 -0.80 37.60 -20.09
N PRO A 68 -0.94 38.56 -21.02
CA PRO A 68 -0.29 39.85 -20.85
C PRO A 68 -0.76 40.53 -19.56
N VAL A 69 0.18 41.17 -18.86
CA VAL A 69 -0.09 41.85 -17.59
C VAL A 69 0.02 43.36 -17.83
N ARG A 70 -1.08 44.08 -17.62
CA ARG A 70 -1.08 45.54 -17.62
C ARG A 70 -0.65 46.06 -16.26
N MET A 71 0.34 46.94 -16.25
CA MET A 71 0.85 47.54 -15.03
C MET A 71 -0.14 48.57 -14.47
N SER A 72 -0.39 48.52 -13.18
CA SER A 72 -1.40 49.27 -12.46
C SER A 72 -1.24 50.79 -12.68
N GLY A 73 -2.31 51.44 -13.14
CA GLY A 73 -2.32 52.89 -13.37
C GLY A 73 -1.52 53.39 -14.59
N SER A 74 -1.13 52.50 -15.51
CA SER A 74 -0.35 52.85 -16.70
C SER A 74 -0.90 52.22 -17.98
N SER A 75 -0.43 52.69 -19.14
CA SER A 75 -0.67 52.04 -20.43
C SER A 75 0.43 51.03 -20.78
N VAL A 76 1.23 50.61 -19.80
CA VAL A 76 2.34 49.67 -19.97
C VAL A 76 1.85 48.24 -19.82
N GLU A 77 2.14 47.40 -20.80
CA GLU A 77 1.78 46.00 -20.84
C GLU A 77 3.03 45.14 -21.00
N VAL A 78 3.11 44.06 -20.21
CA VAL A 78 4.15 43.04 -20.31
C VAL A 78 3.55 41.80 -20.94
N SER A 79 4.05 41.43 -22.12
CA SER A 79 3.62 40.26 -22.88
C SER A 79 4.76 39.25 -23.04
N SER A 80 4.45 38.09 -23.60
CA SER A 80 5.44 37.05 -23.94
C SER A 80 6.30 36.61 -22.74
N LEU A 81 5.69 36.58 -21.55
CA LEU A 81 6.35 36.20 -20.32
C LEU A 81 6.76 34.72 -20.37
N SER A 82 8.01 34.45 -20.03
CA SER A 82 8.60 33.11 -19.99
C SER A 82 9.53 32.98 -18.80
N LEU A 83 9.45 31.87 -18.07
CA LEU A 83 10.33 31.57 -16.95
C LEU A 83 11.60 30.91 -17.48
N ILE A 84 12.75 31.58 -17.30
CA ILE A 84 14.04 31.10 -17.81
C ILE A 84 14.87 30.39 -16.74
N SER A 85 14.66 30.74 -15.47
CA SER A 85 15.30 30.03 -14.35
C SER A 85 14.43 30.06 -13.10
N ILE A 86 14.50 28.97 -12.35
CA ILE A 86 13.96 28.85 -11.00
C ILE A 86 14.89 27.97 -10.18
N SER A 87 15.21 28.41 -8.96
CA SER A 87 16.04 27.63 -8.05
C SER A 87 15.49 27.70 -6.62
N ILE A 88 15.55 26.56 -5.94
CA ILE A 88 15.25 26.41 -4.52
C ILE A 88 16.58 26.15 -3.80
N PRO A 89 16.90 26.88 -2.72
CA PRO A 89 18.08 26.60 -1.90
C PRO A 89 18.01 25.19 -1.34
N SER A 90 19.11 24.43 -1.41
CA SER A 90 19.18 23.06 -0.89
C SER A 90 18.91 22.96 0.61
N SER A 91 19.12 24.04 1.37
CA SER A 91 18.81 24.13 2.80
C SER A 91 17.35 24.48 3.11
N SER A 92 16.56 24.93 2.12
CA SER A 92 15.17 25.30 2.38
C SER A 92 14.30 24.06 2.59
N LEU A 93 13.54 24.06 3.67
CA LEU A 93 12.49 23.08 3.92
C LEU A 93 11.16 23.80 3.76
N PRO A 94 10.23 23.33 2.91
CA PRO A 94 8.91 23.93 2.84
C PRO A 94 8.21 23.80 4.20
N SER A 95 7.58 24.89 4.64
CA SER A 95 6.71 24.85 5.81
C SER A 95 5.35 24.31 5.37
N VAL A 96 4.81 23.32 6.08
CA VAL A 96 3.48 22.78 5.80
C VAL A 96 2.60 22.99 7.00
N VAL A 97 1.56 23.79 6.80
CA VAL A 97 0.56 24.13 7.82
C VAL A 97 -0.71 23.33 7.53
N PRO A 98 -1.09 22.40 8.43
CA PRO A 98 -2.35 21.70 8.32
C PRO A 98 -3.52 22.64 8.64
N LEU A 99 -4.52 22.70 7.74
CA LEU A 99 -5.73 23.49 7.87
C LEU A 99 -6.96 22.56 7.85
N PRO A 100 -7.62 22.33 9.00
CA PRO A 100 -8.83 21.53 9.06
C PRO A 100 -9.94 22.08 8.14
N PRO A 101 -10.84 21.22 7.62
CA PRO A 101 -10.89 19.77 7.87
C PRO A 101 -9.97 18.95 6.96
N ASN A 102 -9.53 19.47 5.80
CA ASN A 102 -8.88 18.65 4.76
C ASN A 102 -7.91 19.44 3.86
N SER A 103 -7.42 20.59 4.30
CA SER A 103 -6.55 21.46 3.51
C SER A 103 -5.13 21.52 4.09
N LEU A 104 -4.14 21.69 3.23
CA LEU A 104 -2.75 21.91 3.59
C LEU A 104 -2.28 23.20 2.93
N THR A 105 -1.59 24.07 3.66
CA THR A 105 -0.86 25.19 3.06
C THR A 105 0.62 24.87 3.11
N THR A 106 1.26 24.80 1.95
CA THR A 106 2.71 24.69 1.81
C THR A 106 3.28 26.05 1.44
N VAL A 107 4.34 26.48 2.14
CA VAL A 107 5.10 27.68 1.79
C VAL A 107 6.55 27.30 1.55
N ILE A 108 6.98 27.54 0.32
CA ILE A 108 8.35 27.32 -0.13
C ILE A 108 9.07 28.66 -0.04
N HIS A 109 10.15 28.74 0.74
CA HIS A 109 10.88 29.97 0.99
C HIS A 109 12.20 30.04 0.21
N GLY A 110 12.67 31.25 -0.05
CA GLY A 110 14.01 31.48 -0.61
C GLY A 110 14.14 31.20 -2.11
N ILE A 111 13.02 31.13 -2.84
CA ILE A 111 13.02 30.84 -4.27
C ILE A 111 13.64 32.00 -5.02
N SER A 112 14.54 31.70 -5.97
CA SER A 112 15.01 32.69 -6.94
C SER A 112 14.44 32.37 -8.31
N MET A 113 13.91 33.39 -8.99
CA MET A 113 13.13 33.22 -10.23
C MET A 113 13.48 34.33 -11.21
N THR A 114 13.72 33.96 -12.47
CA THR A 114 13.95 34.93 -13.53
C THR A 114 12.93 34.76 -14.64
N LEU A 115 12.22 35.84 -14.94
CA LEU A 115 11.30 35.94 -16.08
C LEU A 115 11.92 36.78 -17.19
N LEU A 116 11.70 36.35 -18.42
CA LEU A 116 11.95 37.12 -19.63
C LEU A 116 10.61 37.44 -20.28
N GLY A 117 10.39 38.69 -20.65
CA GLY A 117 9.21 39.14 -21.38
C GLY A 117 9.51 40.33 -22.27
N SER A 118 8.46 40.88 -22.88
CA SER A 118 8.53 42.11 -23.65
C SER A 118 7.58 43.13 -23.04
N SER A 119 8.08 44.31 -22.74
CA SER A 119 7.29 45.44 -22.24
C SER A 119 7.03 46.43 -23.35
N SER A 120 5.78 46.89 -23.48
CA SER A 120 5.40 47.90 -24.46
C SER A 120 4.33 48.82 -23.88
N GLY A 121 4.23 50.04 -24.40
CA GLY A 121 3.25 51.01 -23.92
C GLY A 121 3.72 52.44 -24.11
N ARG A 122 3.30 53.33 -23.21
CA ARG A 122 3.67 54.73 -23.21
C ARG A 122 4.21 55.10 -21.83
N LEU A 123 5.41 55.69 -21.82
CA LEU A 123 6.05 56.26 -20.63
C LEU A 123 6.12 57.78 -20.78
N SER A 124 6.68 58.45 -19.78
CA SER A 124 6.91 59.90 -19.76
C SER A 124 7.55 60.47 -21.05
N GLU A 125 8.45 59.74 -21.70
CA GLU A 125 9.16 60.21 -22.92
C GLU A 125 8.52 59.71 -24.24
N GLY A 126 7.37 59.03 -24.19
CA GLY A 126 6.64 58.58 -25.38
C GLY A 126 6.42 57.06 -25.45
N PRO A 127 6.00 56.54 -26.62
CA PRO A 127 5.78 55.12 -26.81
C PRO A 127 7.10 54.34 -26.78
N PHE A 128 7.09 53.14 -26.22
CA PHE A 128 8.26 52.28 -26.16
C PHE A 128 7.89 50.80 -26.36
N SER A 129 8.89 50.01 -26.73
CA SER A 129 8.86 48.56 -26.73
C SER A 129 10.26 48.04 -26.47
N THR A 130 10.45 47.23 -25.42
CA THR A 130 11.76 46.73 -25.01
C THR A 130 11.65 45.37 -24.33
N PRO A 131 12.63 44.47 -24.53
CA PRO A 131 12.73 43.26 -23.71
C PRO A 131 12.92 43.64 -22.23
N LEU A 132 12.25 42.89 -21.38
CA LEU A 132 12.22 43.08 -19.94
C LEU A 132 12.63 41.78 -19.26
N LEU A 133 13.64 41.85 -18.39
CA LEU A 133 14.09 40.73 -17.59
C LEU A 133 13.86 41.06 -16.11
N LEU A 134 13.09 40.21 -15.45
CA LEU A 134 12.66 40.37 -14.06
C LEU A 134 13.29 39.27 -13.24
N ASN A 135 14.14 39.63 -12.27
CA ASN A 135 14.79 38.68 -11.39
C ASN A 135 14.32 38.90 -9.96
N ALA A 136 13.62 37.92 -9.40
CA ALA A 136 13.18 37.90 -8.01
C ALA A 136 14.12 37.00 -7.20
N THR A 137 14.68 37.51 -6.11
CA THR A 137 15.50 36.71 -5.18
C THR A 137 14.79 36.57 -3.84
N HIS A 138 15.02 35.46 -3.13
CA HIS A 138 14.42 35.19 -1.82
C HIS A 138 12.88 35.26 -1.78
N ALA A 139 12.20 35.01 -2.91
CA ALA A 139 10.76 34.97 -2.99
C ALA A 139 10.20 33.76 -2.22
N SER A 140 8.92 33.82 -1.87
CA SER A 140 8.18 32.69 -1.31
C SER A 140 7.01 32.31 -2.21
N LEU A 141 6.67 31.04 -2.27
CA LEU A 141 5.49 30.54 -2.98
C LEU A 141 4.59 29.81 -1.98
N ALA A 142 3.38 30.33 -1.79
CA ALA A 142 2.36 29.77 -0.91
C ALA A 142 1.29 29.06 -1.74
N VAL A 143 1.13 27.75 -1.53
CA VAL A 143 0.13 26.94 -2.23
C VAL A 143 -0.78 26.28 -1.21
N ARG A 144 -2.10 26.43 -1.38
CA ARG A 144 -3.10 25.72 -0.60
C ARG A 144 -3.68 24.58 -1.42
N ILE A 145 -3.66 23.39 -0.84
CA ILE A 145 -4.08 22.14 -1.46
C ILE A 145 -5.18 21.53 -0.60
N ALA A 146 -6.34 21.25 -1.19
CA ALA A 146 -7.37 20.43 -0.58
C ALA A 146 -7.14 18.97 -0.97
N VAL A 147 -7.21 18.07 0.01
CA VAL A 147 -7.13 16.62 -0.19
C VAL A 147 -8.55 16.05 -0.06
N THR A 148 -9.03 15.39 -1.11
CA THR A 148 -10.36 14.76 -1.17
C THR A 148 -10.26 13.34 -1.70
N SER A 149 -11.39 12.64 -1.78
CA SER A 149 -11.52 11.35 -2.45
C SER A 149 -12.36 11.49 -3.72
N ASP A 150 -12.11 10.65 -4.72
CA ASP A 150 -13.05 10.43 -5.81
C ASP A 150 -14.16 9.42 -5.42
N SER A 151 -15.05 9.11 -6.37
CA SER A 151 -16.14 8.15 -6.15
C SER A 151 -15.67 6.69 -5.99
N MET A 152 -14.41 6.39 -6.31
CA MET A 152 -13.80 5.06 -6.16
C MET A 152 -12.94 4.96 -4.89
N GLY A 153 -12.86 6.02 -4.10
CA GLY A 153 -12.04 6.07 -2.89
C GLY A 153 -10.56 6.38 -3.14
N ASN A 154 -10.19 6.86 -4.33
CA ASN A 154 -8.81 7.27 -4.63
C ASN A 154 -8.54 8.72 -4.19
N PRO A 155 -7.31 9.05 -3.77
CA PRO A 155 -6.97 10.40 -3.32
C PRO A 155 -6.90 11.38 -4.48
N LEU A 156 -7.51 12.55 -4.29
CA LEU A 156 -7.51 13.66 -5.21
C LEU A 156 -6.91 14.90 -4.53
N LEU A 157 -5.99 15.56 -5.23
CA LEU A 157 -5.35 16.81 -4.80
C LEU A 157 -5.86 17.96 -5.66
N LYS A 158 -6.45 18.97 -5.03
CA LYS A 158 -6.98 20.16 -5.72
C LYS A 158 -6.31 21.41 -5.19
N MET A 159 -5.85 22.28 -6.08
CA MET A 159 -5.27 23.56 -5.68
C MET A 159 -6.41 24.55 -5.40
N THR A 160 -6.52 25.02 -4.16
CA THR A 160 -7.56 25.99 -3.77
C THR A 160 -7.05 27.42 -3.85
N SER A 161 -5.78 27.65 -3.54
CA SER A 161 -5.13 28.95 -3.72
C SER A 161 -3.65 28.79 -4.07
N CYS A 162 -3.11 29.77 -4.78
CA CYS A 162 -1.68 29.90 -5.03
C CYS A 162 -1.35 31.39 -5.02
N ASP A 163 -0.35 31.78 -4.24
CA ASP A 163 0.03 33.17 -4.06
C ASP A 163 1.53 33.33 -3.82
N ILE A 164 2.03 34.52 -4.09
CA ILE A 164 3.42 34.91 -3.88
C ILE A 164 3.42 36.08 -2.88
N PRO A 165 3.81 35.85 -1.61
CA PRO A 165 3.84 36.91 -0.61
C PRO A 165 4.71 38.10 -1.05
N LYS A 166 4.28 39.31 -0.68
CA LYS A 166 5.03 40.55 -0.94
C LYS A 166 6.35 40.57 -0.14
N GLY A 167 7.28 41.45 -0.55
CA GLY A 167 8.48 41.78 0.23
C GLY A 167 9.76 41.05 -0.20
N PHE A 168 9.83 40.58 -1.45
CA PHE A 168 11.07 40.01 -2.00
C PHE A 168 11.84 41.06 -2.83
N PRO A 169 13.18 41.05 -2.80
CA PRO A 169 13.99 41.88 -3.69
C PRO A 169 13.78 41.53 -5.15
N MET A 170 13.68 42.57 -5.99
CA MET A 170 13.50 42.44 -7.42
C MET A 170 14.53 43.27 -8.17
N VAL A 171 15.16 42.69 -9.19
CA VAL A 171 16.03 43.38 -10.13
C VAL A 171 15.33 43.39 -11.50
N VAL A 172 15.15 44.59 -12.04
CA VAL A 172 14.51 44.83 -13.34
C VAL A 172 15.59 45.26 -14.33
N SER A 173 15.81 44.45 -15.36
CA SER A 173 16.76 44.70 -16.43
C SER A 173 16.02 44.98 -17.75
N TYR A 174 16.47 45.99 -18.49
CA TYR A 174 15.84 46.47 -19.73
C TYR A 174 16.91 46.97 -20.70
N ASN A 175 16.55 47.15 -21.98
CA ASN A 175 17.49 47.69 -22.98
C ASN A 175 17.89 49.16 -22.68
N ARG A 176 19.18 49.49 -22.83
CA ARG A 176 19.77 50.80 -22.48
C ARG A 176 19.30 51.96 -23.36
N THR A 177 18.46 51.72 -24.36
CA THR A 177 17.94 52.72 -25.29
C THR A 177 16.87 53.63 -24.68
N LEU A 178 16.34 53.31 -23.48
CA LEU A 178 15.38 54.15 -22.76
C LEU A 178 16.06 55.34 -22.04
N GLY A 179 15.44 56.52 -22.10
CA GLY A 179 15.90 57.70 -21.34
C GLY A 179 15.78 57.53 -19.83
N LEU A 180 16.49 58.36 -19.05
CA LEU A 180 16.65 58.16 -17.60
C LEU A 180 15.30 58.18 -16.85
N ASN A 181 14.34 59.00 -17.27
CA ASN A 181 13.05 59.13 -16.61
C ASN A 181 12.16 57.92 -16.89
N SER A 182 12.05 57.54 -18.17
CA SER A 182 11.37 56.31 -18.61
C SER A 182 11.92 55.06 -17.92
N ARG A 183 13.24 55.01 -17.67
CA ARG A 183 13.88 53.91 -16.94
C ARG A 183 13.43 53.81 -15.49
N LYS A 184 13.43 54.94 -14.75
CA LYS A 184 12.98 54.97 -13.35
C LYS A 184 11.49 54.61 -13.24
N GLU A 185 10.69 55.13 -14.15
CA GLU A 185 9.25 54.86 -14.25
C GLU A 185 8.99 53.36 -14.49
N LEU A 186 9.65 52.75 -15.50
CA LEU A 186 9.50 51.33 -15.81
C LEU A 186 9.91 50.43 -14.66
N VAL A 187 11.03 50.72 -13.98
CA VAL A 187 11.47 49.94 -12.81
C VAL A 187 10.47 50.06 -11.66
N SER A 188 9.94 51.27 -11.42
CA SER A 188 8.96 51.51 -10.36
C SER A 188 7.66 50.74 -10.62
N LEU A 189 7.12 50.81 -11.84
CA LEU A 189 5.91 50.08 -12.22
C LEU A 189 6.13 48.56 -12.16
N ALA A 190 7.22 48.07 -12.75
CA ALA A 190 7.57 46.65 -12.74
C ALA A 190 7.74 46.10 -11.32
N SER A 191 8.33 46.89 -10.42
CA SER A 191 8.52 46.51 -9.01
C SER A 191 7.21 46.51 -8.24
N HIS A 192 6.30 47.45 -8.53
CA HIS A 192 4.98 47.52 -7.91
C HIS A 192 4.12 46.30 -8.26
N ASP A 193 4.09 45.93 -9.54
CA ASP A 193 3.29 44.80 -10.05
C ASP A 193 4.06 43.47 -10.11
N ALA A 194 5.29 43.41 -9.58
CA ALA A 194 6.13 42.21 -9.62
C ALA A 194 5.38 40.96 -9.14
N VAL A 195 4.66 41.09 -8.03
CA VAL A 195 3.91 39.99 -7.39
C VAL A 195 2.84 39.45 -8.33
N SER A 196 2.06 40.32 -8.99
CA SER A 196 1.02 39.88 -9.92
C SER A 196 1.63 39.22 -11.16
N ILE A 197 2.71 39.80 -11.70
CA ILE A 197 3.43 39.24 -12.86
C ILE A 197 3.93 37.82 -12.58
N PHE A 198 4.67 37.61 -11.48
CA PHE A 198 5.19 36.28 -11.14
C PHE A 198 4.07 35.29 -10.81
N ARG A 199 3.03 35.73 -10.09
CA ARG A 199 1.89 34.88 -9.71
C ARG A 199 1.14 34.38 -10.94
N ASP A 200 0.88 35.26 -11.90
CA ASP A 200 0.08 34.95 -13.09
C ASP A 200 0.84 34.03 -14.07
N VAL A 201 2.17 33.98 -14.00
CA VAL A 201 3.00 33.01 -14.74
C VAL A 201 3.07 31.66 -14.01
N ILE A 202 3.36 31.67 -12.70
CA ILE A 202 3.70 30.44 -11.95
C ILE A 202 2.47 29.66 -11.52
N CYS A 203 1.45 30.34 -10.97
CA CYS A 203 0.31 29.65 -10.36
C CYS A 203 -0.51 28.80 -11.33
N PRO A 204 -0.79 29.22 -12.58
CA PRO A 204 -1.47 28.37 -13.55
C PRO A 204 -0.68 27.10 -13.89
N GLN A 205 0.65 27.19 -13.97
CA GLN A 205 1.52 26.04 -14.25
C GLN A 205 1.56 25.06 -13.07
N VAL A 206 1.70 25.57 -11.84
CA VAL A 206 1.61 24.75 -10.62
C VAL A 206 0.26 24.05 -10.54
N LYS A 207 -0.84 24.76 -10.81
CA LYS A 207 -2.20 24.17 -10.84
C LYS A 207 -2.29 23.02 -11.83
N PHE A 208 -1.82 23.25 -13.05
CA PHE A 208 -1.86 22.25 -14.11
C PHE A 208 -1.04 21.01 -13.74
N LEU A 209 0.18 21.17 -13.25
CA LEU A 209 1.01 20.04 -12.85
C LEU A 209 0.39 19.26 -11.68
N LEU A 210 -0.12 19.97 -10.66
CA LEU A 210 -0.72 19.33 -9.49
C LEU A 210 -2.02 18.60 -9.84
N GLU A 211 -2.96 19.26 -10.50
CA GLU A 211 -4.28 18.69 -10.75
C GLU A 211 -4.26 17.71 -11.92
N LYS A 212 -3.60 18.06 -13.04
CA LYS A 212 -3.67 17.27 -14.28
C LYS A 212 -2.59 16.20 -14.44
N ARG A 213 -1.41 16.39 -13.84
CA ARG A 213 -0.35 15.36 -13.91
C ARG A 213 -0.30 14.54 -12.64
N ILE A 214 -0.12 15.16 -11.49
CA ILE A 214 0.02 14.46 -10.22
C ILE A 214 -1.31 13.81 -9.83
N SER A 215 -2.36 14.62 -9.58
CA SER A 215 -3.61 14.12 -9.03
C SER A 215 -4.32 13.13 -9.96
N GLU A 216 -4.39 13.41 -11.27
CA GLU A 216 -5.02 12.46 -12.20
C GLU A 216 -4.24 11.14 -12.28
N ARG A 217 -2.90 11.15 -12.27
CA ARG A 217 -2.11 9.90 -12.32
C ARG A 217 -2.18 9.11 -11.01
N PHE A 218 -2.25 9.79 -9.86
CA PHE A 218 -2.55 9.13 -8.59
C PHE A 218 -3.94 8.49 -8.60
N GLY A 219 -4.94 9.16 -9.18
CA GLY A 219 -6.30 8.63 -9.34
C GLY A 219 -6.41 7.44 -10.31
N LEU A 220 -5.39 7.15 -11.11
CA LEU A 220 -5.34 5.97 -11.99
C LEU A 220 -4.85 4.71 -11.28
N LEU A 221 -4.32 4.84 -10.06
CA LEU A 221 -3.95 3.68 -9.28
C LEU A 221 -5.22 2.91 -8.90
N PRO A 222 -5.27 1.60 -9.13
CA PRO A 222 -6.43 0.84 -8.76
C PRO A 222 -6.54 0.83 -7.22
N PRO A 223 -7.73 1.10 -6.65
CA PRO A 223 -7.92 1.00 -5.21
C PRO A 223 -7.76 -0.44 -4.73
N LYS A 224 -7.88 -1.43 -5.62
CA LYS A 224 -7.69 -2.85 -5.35
C LYS A 224 -6.40 -3.33 -6.00
N MET A 225 -5.49 -3.87 -5.21
CA MET A 225 -4.22 -4.41 -5.68
C MET A 225 -4.18 -5.92 -5.47
N SER A 226 -3.80 -6.68 -6.49
CA SER A 226 -3.59 -8.12 -6.34
C SER A 226 -2.44 -8.37 -5.38
N LEU A 227 -2.58 -9.36 -4.48
CA LEU A 227 -1.49 -9.78 -3.61
C LEU A 227 -0.35 -10.47 -4.38
N ALA A 228 -0.61 -10.92 -5.62
CA ALA A 228 0.40 -11.52 -6.50
C ALA A 228 1.25 -10.46 -7.25
N ASP A 229 0.75 -9.23 -7.40
CA ASP A 229 1.44 -8.17 -8.15
C ASP A 229 2.49 -7.49 -7.26
N ASN A 230 3.78 -7.65 -7.57
CA ASN A 230 4.84 -7.21 -6.65
C ASN A 230 6.04 -6.51 -7.32
N SER A 231 5.82 -5.60 -8.28
CA SER A 231 6.95 -4.80 -8.80
C SER A 231 6.65 -3.32 -9.09
N ASN A 232 7.68 -2.49 -8.86
CA ASN A 232 7.67 -1.06 -9.21
C ASN A 232 7.47 -0.79 -10.72
N ALA A 233 7.77 -1.77 -11.58
CA ALA A 233 7.55 -1.64 -13.03
C ALA A 233 6.06 -1.81 -13.39
N ASP A 234 5.31 -2.54 -12.56
CA ASP A 234 3.89 -2.76 -12.77
C ASP A 234 3.09 -1.50 -12.45
N LEU A 235 3.52 -0.67 -11.49
CA LEU A 235 2.79 0.56 -11.13
C LEU A 235 2.75 1.58 -12.28
N LEU A 236 3.87 1.83 -12.95
CA LEU A 236 3.90 2.72 -14.13
C LEU A 236 3.17 2.13 -15.33
N LYS A 237 3.23 0.81 -15.49
CA LYS A 237 2.48 0.09 -16.52
C LYS A 237 0.98 0.17 -16.26
N LEU A 238 0.53 -0.02 -15.02
CA LEU A 238 -0.86 0.14 -14.58
C LEU A 238 -1.36 1.56 -14.86
N ILE A 239 -0.56 2.59 -14.58
CA ILE A 239 -0.92 3.99 -14.88
C ILE A 239 -1.03 4.22 -16.39
N SER A 240 -0.04 3.76 -17.17
CA SER A 240 -0.06 3.89 -18.65
C SER A 240 -1.24 3.14 -19.27
N ASP A 241 -1.52 1.92 -18.80
CA ASP A 241 -2.65 1.13 -19.27
C ASP A 241 -3.98 1.75 -18.85
N GLY A 242 -4.07 2.33 -17.65
CA GLY A 242 -5.19 3.14 -17.19
C GLY A 242 -5.44 4.38 -18.05
N GLN A 243 -4.38 5.11 -18.44
CA GLN A 243 -4.47 6.24 -19.37
C GLN A 243 -5.01 5.80 -20.73
N LYS A 244 -4.44 4.73 -21.30
CA LYS A 244 -4.90 4.16 -22.58
C LYS A 244 -6.36 3.70 -22.51
N LEU A 245 -6.79 3.11 -21.39
CA LEU A 245 -8.18 2.69 -21.20
C LEU A 245 -9.14 3.90 -21.11
N ARG A 246 -8.71 5.00 -20.48
CA ARG A 246 -9.50 6.25 -20.40
C ARG A 246 -9.61 6.92 -21.77
N GLU A 247 -8.52 7.01 -22.52
CA GLU A 247 -8.50 7.50 -23.91
C GLU A 247 -9.39 6.63 -24.82
N ARG A 248 -9.40 5.31 -24.60
CA ARG A 248 -10.26 4.35 -25.31
C ARG A 248 -11.75 4.47 -24.97
N ARG A 249 -12.10 4.80 -23.71
CA ARG A 249 -13.50 5.08 -23.33
C ARG A 249 -14.05 6.33 -24.00
N ILE A 250 -13.19 7.30 -24.30
CA ILE A 250 -13.56 8.52 -25.04
C ILE A 250 -13.69 8.22 -26.55
N SER A 251 -13.04 7.17 -27.07
CA SER A 251 -13.03 6.81 -28.50
C SER A 251 -13.90 5.59 -28.89
N GLY A 252 -14.72 5.05 -27.99
CA GLY A 252 -15.83 4.15 -28.35
C GLY A 252 -15.47 2.73 -28.82
N VAL A 253 -14.22 2.27 -28.74
CA VAL A 253 -13.82 0.93 -29.23
C VAL A 253 -13.79 -0.11 -28.10
N ARG A 254 -14.63 -1.14 -28.20
CA ARG A 254 -14.67 -2.29 -27.28
C ARG A 254 -13.81 -3.46 -27.79
N ARG A 255 -12.88 -3.94 -26.96
CA ARG A 255 -12.37 -5.33 -27.04
C ARG A 255 -11.98 -5.89 -25.68
N THR A 256 -12.01 -7.21 -25.62
CA THR A 256 -12.02 -8.13 -24.48
C THR A 256 -10.84 -7.98 -23.52
N ARG A 257 -11.11 -8.13 -22.21
CA ARG A 257 -10.14 -8.11 -21.11
C ARG A 257 -9.07 -9.18 -21.31
N GLN A 258 -7.81 -8.76 -21.37
CA GLN A 258 -6.65 -9.64 -21.29
C GLN A 258 -6.05 -9.50 -19.89
N THR A 259 -6.16 -10.55 -19.09
CA THR A 259 -5.50 -10.67 -17.79
C THR A 259 -4.01 -10.89 -18.02
N VAL A 260 -3.18 -9.94 -17.58
CA VAL A 260 -1.73 -10.09 -17.55
C VAL A 260 -1.39 -10.91 -16.32
N ARG A 261 -0.80 -12.09 -16.54
CA ARG A 261 -0.34 -13.01 -15.51
C ARG A 261 1.15 -12.76 -15.30
N SER A 262 1.58 -12.40 -14.10
CA SER A 262 2.99 -12.24 -13.74
C SER A 262 3.30 -13.06 -12.51
N GLN A 263 4.37 -13.86 -12.60
CA GLN A 263 4.80 -14.81 -11.58
C GLN A 263 5.60 -14.11 -10.48
N GLY A 264 5.27 -14.40 -9.23
CA GLY A 264 5.92 -13.87 -8.03
C GLY A 264 6.24 -14.94 -6.99
N LEU A 265 7.34 -14.73 -6.27
CA LEU A 265 8.02 -15.61 -5.33
C LEU A 265 7.27 -15.84 -4.00
N LEU A 266 7.06 -17.11 -3.65
CA LEU A 266 7.31 -17.74 -2.33
C LEU A 266 7.58 -19.23 -2.64
N LYS A 267 8.77 -19.76 -2.33
CA LYS A 267 9.10 -21.17 -2.65
C LYS A 267 8.36 -22.20 -1.76
N HIS A 268 7.64 -21.74 -0.74
CA HIS A 268 7.03 -22.60 0.29
C HIS A 268 5.52 -22.39 0.46
N PHE A 269 4.92 -21.42 -0.24
CA PHE A 269 3.47 -21.25 -0.34
C PHE A 269 3.08 -21.34 -1.81
N ASP A 270 2.11 -22.20 -2.15
CA ASP A 270 1.55 -22.25 -3.49
C ASP A 270 0.69 -21.00 -3.76
N LEU A 271 1.36 -19.90 -4.09
CA LEU A 271 0.77 -18.60 -4.36
C LEU A 271 -0.13 -18.59 -5.60
N THR A 272 -0.17 -19.66 -6.40
CA THR A 272 -1.16 -19.78 -7.48
C THR A 272 -2.60 -19.71 -6.94
N ARG A 273 -2.81 -20.06 -5.67
CA ARG A 273 -4.10 -19.94 -4.96
C ARG A 273 -4.36 -18.54 -4.40
N ALA A 274 -3.32 -17.72 -4.28
CA ALA A 274 -3.39 -16.32 -3.85
C ALA A 274 -3.61 -15.35 -5.03
N ASP A 275 -3.49 -15.80 -6.28
CA ASP A 275 -3.72 -15.01 -7.50
C ASP A 275 -5.10 -14.31 -7.54
N ASN A 276 -6.09 -14.87 -6.82
CA ASN A 276 -7.46 -14.33 -6.76
C ASN A 276 -7.73 -13.42 -5.56
N LEU A 277 -6.72 -13.19 -4.70
CA LEU A 277 -6.83 -12.31 -3.53
C LEU A 277 -6.37 -10.90 -3.89
N PHE A 278 -7.19 -9.91 -3.54
CA PHE A 278 -6.85 -8.50 -3.66
C PHE A 278 -6.93 -7.82 -2.30
N LEU A 279 -6.14 -6.77 -2.13
CA LEU A 279 -6.20 -5.85 -1.01
C LEU A 279 -6.88 -4.56 -1.45
N ASP A 280 -7.95 -4.19 -0.75
CA ASP A 280 -8.74 -2.97 -0.98
C ASP A 280 -8.22 -1.79 -0.14
N TYR A 281 -7.61 -0.82 -0.82
CA TYR A 281 -7.11 0.42 -0.27
C TYR A 281 -8.04 1.61 -0.51
N ALA A 282 -9.26 1.40 -1.00
CA ALA A 282 -10.21 2.49 -1.18
C ALA A 282 -10.42 3.26 0.13
N MET A 283 -10.39 4.58 0.04
CA MET A 283 -10.70 5.42 1.19
C MET A 283 -12.17 5.25 1.60
N THR A 284 -12.39 5.01 2.88
CA THR A 284 -13.74 4.82 3.44
C THR A 284 -14.38 6.14 3.86
N GLN A 285 -13.56 7.18 4.03
CA GLN A 285 -14.00 8.52 4.44
C GLN A 285 -13.03 9.59 3.92
N PRO A 286 -13.45 10.86 3.84
CA PRO A 286 -12.58 11.96 3.46
C PRO A 286 -11.35 12.06 4.38
N PRO A 287 -10.18 12.46 3.84
CA PRO A 287 -8.99 12.70 4.66
C PRO A 287 -9.23 13.79 5.69
N VAL A 288 -8.67 13.59 6.89
CA VAL A 288 -8.82 14.52 8.02
C VAL A 288 -7.48 15.15 8.37
N VAL A 289 -7.42 16.46 8.28
CA VAL A 289 -6.28 17.29 8.64
C VAL A 289 -6.49 17.89 10.02
N ASN A 290 -5.48 17.76 10.88
CA ASN A 290 -5.45 18.38 12.20
C ASN A 290 -4.02 18.83 12.55
N GLN A 291 -3.82 19.35 13.77
CA GLN A 291 -2.51 19.80 14.26
C GLN A 291 -1.42 18.71 14.25
N PHE A 292 -1.80 17.43 14.23
CA PHE A 292 -0.88 16.29 14.16
C PHE A 292 -0.57 15.84 12.72
N GLY A 293 -1.17 16.50 11.71
CA GLY A 293 -0.91 16.28 10.30
C GLY A 293 -2.14 15.74 9.54
N LEU A 294 -1.88 14.91 8.53
CA LEU A 294 -2.90 14.39 7.60
C LEU A 294 -3.21 12.93 7.91
N ASN A 295 -4.49 12.62 8.15
CA ASN A 295 -4.99 11.26 8.35
C ASN A 295 -5.79 10.80 7.13
N ILE A 296 -5.49 9.61 6.63
CA ILE A 296 -6.18 8.93 5.55
C ILE A 296 -6.67 7.59 6.09
N TYR A 297 -7.90 7.22 5.77
CA TYR A 297 -8.54 6.00 6.26
C TYR A 297 -8.96 5.15 5.08
N SER A 298 -8.59 3.87 5.08
CA SER A 298 -8.90 2.95 3.99
C SER A 298 -9.54 1.66 4.50
N SER A 299 -10.21 0.95 3.60
CA SER A 299 -10.89 -0.31 3.88
C SER A 299 -9.93 -1.34 4.48
N GLY A 300 -8.79 -1.59 3.83
CA GLY A 300 -7.81 -2.58 4.25
C GLY A 300 -8.29 -4.03 4.14
N GLU A 301 -9.45 -4.28 3.53
CA GLU A 301 -10.01 -5.61 3.37
C GLU A 301 -9.21 -6.42 2.33
N ILE A 302 -8.82 -7.63 2.70
CA ILE A 302 -8.31 -8.62 1.76
C ILE A 302 -9.48 -9.51 1.35
N GLY A 303 -9.77 -9.59 0.06
CA GLY A 303 -10.95 -10.27 -0.45
C GLY A 303 -10.74 -10.99 -1.78
N THR A 304 -11.75 -11.78 -2.15
CA THR A 304 -11.90 -12.39 -3.48
C THR A 304 -12.95 -11.66 -4.31
N LEU A 305 -12.90 -11.80 -5.63
CA LEU A 305 -13.85 -11.14 -6.54
C LEU A 305 -15.28 -11.65 -6.26
N GLY A 306 -16.12 -10.79 -5.70
CA GLY A 306 -17.51 -11.13 -5.34
C GLY A 306 -17.66 -11.75 -3.94
N GLY A 307 -16.57 -12.08 -3.25
CA GLY A 307 -16.59 -12.54 -1.87
C GLY A 307 -16.75 -11.37 -0.89
N LYS A 308 -17.61 -11.53 0.13
CA LYS A 308 -17.75 -10.57 1.24
C LYS A 308 -17.17 -11.17 2.51
N THR A 309 -16.50 -10.35 3.31
CA THR A 309 -16.09 -10.72 4.65
C THR A 309 -17.28 -10.60 5.61
N PRO A 310 -17.62 -11.63 6.40
CA PRO A 310 -18.82 -11.66 7.25
C PRO A 310 -18.64 -10.97 8.62
N PHE A 311 -17.49 -10.35 8.85
CA PHE A 311 -17.16 -9.52 10.01
C PHE A 311 -16.53 -8.22 9.51
N GLY A 312 -16.41 -7.22 10.38
CA GLY A 312 -15.84 -5.92 10.02
C GLY A 312 -14.80 -5.41 11.02
N SER A 313 -14.17 -4.29 10.65
CA SER A 313 -13.14 -3.68 11.49
C SER A 313 -13.75 -2.79 12.57
N ARG A 314 -13.14 -2.82 13.76
CA ARG A 314 -13.40 -1.87 14.85
C ARG A 314 -12.80 -0.51 14.52
N GLN A 315 -13.28 0.54 15.17
CA GLN A 315 -12.61 1.83 15.08
C GLN A 315 -11.18 1.72 15.61
N LEU A 316 -10.22 2.13 14.78
CA LEU A 316 -8.82 2.10 15.15
C LEU A 316 -8.55 3.07 16.32
N PRO A 317 -7.88 2.61 17.39
CA PRO A 317 -7.56 3.49 18.51
C PRO A 317 -6.74 4.68 18.02
N LEU A 318 -7.01 5.86 18.58
CA LEU A 318 -6.21 7.06 18.33
C LEU A 318 -4.91 6.94 19.11
N ALA A 319 -3.91 6.30 18.49
CA ALA A 319 -2.58 6.24 19.04
C ALA A 319 -2.04 7.67 19.26
N PRO A 320 -1.35 7.92 20.37
CA PRO A 320 -0.78 9.22 20.65
C PRO A 320 0.12 9.64 19.49
N PRO A 321 0.05 10.90 19.06
CA PRO A 321 0.83 11.38 17.93
C PRO A 321 2.31 11.26 18.27
N ASN A 322 3.05 10.47 17.48
CA ASN A 322 4.49 10.43 17.56
C ASN A 322 5.06 11.54 16.68
N ASN A 323 5.49 12.63 17.31
CA ASN A 323 6.07 13.77 16.59
C ASN A 323 7.50 13.49 16.06
N SER A 324 8.12 12.37 16.41
CA SER A 324 9.47 12.01 15.95
C SER A 324 9.51 11.21 14.65
N SER A 325 8.39 10.60 14.24
CA SER A 325 8.31 9.81 13.00
C SER A 325 7.60 10.57 11.89
N MET A 326 8.05 10.41 10.64
CA MET A 326 7.38 11.01 9.47
C MET A 326 5.99 10.41 9.17
N MET A 327 5.78 9.13 9.49
CA MET A 327 4.57 8.40 9.14
C MET A 327 4.18 7.39 10.23
N GLN A 328 2.89 7.27 10.50
CA GLN A 328 2.30 6.23 11.33
C GLN A 328 1.24 5.47 10.52
N ILE A 329 1.28 4.14 10.58
CA ILE A 329 0.28 3.26 9.96
C ILE A 329 -0.38 2.46 11.07
N SER A 330 -1.67 2.62 11.27
CA SER A 330 -2.45 1.78 12.18
C SER A 330 -3.23 0.76 11.36
N LEU A 331 -3.09 -0.52 11.67
CA LEU A 331 -3.77 -1.63 10.99
C LEU A 331 -4.59 -2.42 12.00
N SER A 332 -5.86 -2.67 11.72
CA SER A 332 -6.72 -3.51 12.53
C SER A 332 -6.37 -4.98 12.29
N ASP A 333 -6.60 -5.83 13.29
CA ASP A 333 -6.56 -7.28 13.11
C ASP A 333 -7.62 -7.80 12.11
N PHE A 334 -8.59 -6.98 11.74
CA PHE A 334 -9.46 -7.22 10.59
C PHE A 334 -8.68 -7.51 9.30
N VAL A 335 -7.55 -6.83 9.05
CA VAL A 335 -6.76 -7.01 7.82
C VAL A 335 -6.24 -8.46 7.71
N PRO A 336 -5.45 -9.00 8.66
CA PRO A 336 -5.04 -10.40 8.59
C PRO A 336 -6.21 -11.39 8.71
N ASN A 337 -7.27 -11.07 9.46
CA ASN A 337 -8.43 -11.96 9.57
C ASN A 337 -9.22 -12.08 8.26
N SER A 338 -9.35 -10.99 7.49
CA SER A 338 -9.96 -11.05 6.16
C SER A 338 -9.13 -11.92 5.20
N LEU A 339 -7.81 -11.83 5.26
CA LEU A 339 -6.91 -12.76 4.54
C LEU A 339 -7.12 -14.21 4.98
N MET A 340 -7.22 -14.48 6.28
CA MET A 340 -7.43 -15.84 6.79
C MET A 340 -8.79 -16.40 6.37
N TYR A 341 -9.83 -15.57 6.35
CA TYR A 341 -11.16 -15.99 5.91
C TYR A 341 -11.20 -16.33 4.42
N HIS A 342 -10.74 -15.43 3.56
CA HIS A 342 -10.72 -15.68 2.12
C HIS A 342 -9.68 -16.74 1.74
N GLY A 343 -8.56 -16.81 2.45
CA GLY A 343 -7.54 -17.86 2.30
C GLY A 343 -8.07 -19.24 2.67
N HIS A 344 -8.91 -19.36 3.71
CA HIS A 344 -9.60 -20.61 4.03
C HIS A 344 -10.51 -21.04 2.85
N LYS A 345 -11.31 -20.11 2.31
CA LYS A 345 -12.20 -20.39 1.17
C LYS A 345 -11.48 -20.80 -0.10
N THR A 346 -10.27 -20.25 -0.34
CA THR A 346 -9.47 -20.61 -1.51
C THR A 346 -8.55 -21.82 -1.27
N GLY A 347 -8.56 -22.40 -0.07
CA GLY A 347 -7.70 -23.52 0.30
C GLY A 347 -6.23 -23.14 0.40
N LEU A 348 -5.91 -21.88 0.73
CA LEU A 348 -4.55 -21.36 0.93
C LEU A 348 -3.81 -22.08 2.07
N PHE A 349 -4.54 -22.54 3.08
CA PHE A 349 -3.97 -23.24 4.24
C PHE A 349 -3.90 -24.77 4.07
N ASN A 350 -4.45 -25.29 2.96
CA ASN A 350 -4.47 -26.74 2.75
C ASN A 350 -3.06 -27.22 2.41
N THR A 351 -2.53 -28.12 3.23
CA THR A 351 -1.16 -28.60 3.14
C THR A 351 -1.16 -30.11 2.99
N ARG A 352 -0.22 -30.65 2.22
CA ARG A 352 -0.01 -32.09 2.08
C ARG A 352 1.42 -32.43 2.45
N VAL A 353 1.57 -33.43 3.31
CA VAL A 353 2.87 -34.02 3.70
C VAL A 353 2.83 -35.49 3.34
N ASP A 354 3.78 -35.94 2.53
CA ASP A 354 3.85 -37.31 1.99
C ASP A 354 5.31 -37.73 1.76
N PRO A 355 5.60 -38.94 1.25
CA PRO A 355 6.97 -39.41 1.03
C PRO A 355 7.82 -38.54 0.09
N SER A 356 7.20 -37.67 -0.72
CA SER A 356 7.90 -36.75 -1.62
C SER A 356 8.27 -35.42 -0.94
N THR A 357 7.73 -35.16 0.26
CA THR A 357 7.95 -33.90 1.00
C THR A 357 9.40 -33.82 1.50
N PRO A 358 10.16 -32.77 1.19
CA PRO A 358 11.53 -32.60 1.68
C PRO A 358 11.59 -32.66 3.21
N HIS A 359 12.66 -33.26 3.75
CA HIS A 359 12.93 -33.49 5.18
C HIS A 359 11.98 -34.46 5.91
N PHE A 360 10.69 -34.53 5.54
CA PHE A 360 9.71 -35.43 6.17
C PHE A 360 9.55 -36.76 5.42
N GLY A 361 9.80 -36.79 4.11
CA GLY A 361 9.55 -37.92 3.22
C GLY A 361 10.05 -39.29 3.71
N PRO A 362 11.30 -39.40 4.21
CA PRO A 362 11.83 -40.67 4.75
C PRO A 362 11.02 -41.24 5.92
N MET A 363 10.34 -40.39 6.69
CA MET A 363 9.53 -40.79 7.84
C MET A 363 8.06 -41.11 7.47
N MET A 364 7.60 -40.73 6.28
CA MET A 364 6.19 -40.83 5.87
C MET A 364 5.78 -42.25 5.42
N ARG A 365 6.03 -43.25 6.27
CA ARG A 365 5.73 -44.67 6.04
C ARG A 365 5.18 -45.31 7.29
N SER A 366 4.34 -46.31 7.15
CA SER A 366 3.76 -47.03 8.29
C SER A 366 4.72 -48.02 8.95
N THR A 367 5.75 -48.49 8.24
CA THR A 367 6.77 -49.39 8.78
C THR A 367 8.15 -48.99 8.27
N CYS A 368 9.13 -49.16 9.16
CA CYS A 368 10.55 -49.04 8.87
C CYS A 368 11.13 -50.44 8.76
N ASP A 369 11.98 -50.65 7.77
CA ASP A 369 12.83 -51.83 7.69
C ASP A 369 14.29 -51.39 7.51
N LEU A 370 15.24 -52.27 7.83
CA LEU A 370 16.68 -51.97 7.67
C LEU A 370 17.05 -51.66 6.20
N SER A 371 16.23 -52.09 5.24
CA SER A 371 16.42 -51.85 3.80
C SER A 371 15.96 -50.47 3.32
N THR A 372 15.14 -49.75 4.07
CA THR A 372 14.59 -48.44 3.68
C THR A 372 15.46 -47.27 4.13
N GLY A 373 16.48 -47.52 4.97
CA GLY A 373 17.48 -46.54 5.38
C GLY A 373 16.96 -45.45 6.33
N SER A 374 15.70 -45.54 6.80
CA SER A 374 15.15 -44.65 7.83
C SER A 374 15.11 -45.37 9.18
N LEU A 375 15.71 -44.75 10.19
CA LEU A 375 15.68 -45.26 11.57
C LEU A 375 14.34 -45.00 12.27
N PHE A 376 13.46 -44.19 11.68
CA PHE A 376 12.21 -43.75 12.29
C PHE A 376 11.12 -43.51 11.23
N CYS A 377 9.89 -43.91 11.52
CA CYS A 377 8.73 -43.78 10.64
C CYS A 377 7.48 -43.37 11.43
N ILE A 378 6.47 -42.88 10.71
CA ILE A 378 5.24 -42.41 11.34
C ILE A 378 4.48 -43.52 12.08
N GLY A 379 4.63 -44.77 11.65
CA GLY A 379 4.06 -45.92 12.36
C GLY A 379 4.72 -46.23 13.72
N ASP A 380 5.89 -45.64 14.02
CA ASP A 380 6.47 -45.71 15.36
C ASP A 380 5.83 -44.70 16.32
N ILE A 381 5.25 -43.62 15.78
CA ILE A 381 4.40 -42.67 16.53
C ILE A 381 2.97 -43.21 16.66
N PHE A 382 2.46 -43.88 15.62
CA PHE A 382 1.11 -44.44 15.55
C PHE A 382 1.15 -45.98 15.36
N PRO A 383 1.41 -46.77 16.43
CA PRO A 383 1.43 -48.23 16.38
C PRO A 383 0.16 -48.89 15.82
N THR A 384 -1.01 -48.31 16.06
CA THR A 384 -2.29 -48.79 15.52
C THR A 384 -2.31 -48.66 14.00
N LEU A 385 -1.85 -47.52 13.47
CA LEU A 385 -1.71 -47.29 12.03
C LEU A 385 -0.70 -48.26 11.40
N ARG A 386 0.42 -48.53 12.07
CA ARG A 386 1.42 -49.51 11.63
C ARG A 386 0.83 -50.92 11.50
N SER A 387 0.06 -51.33 12.49
CA SER A 387 -0.58 -52.66 12.53
C SER A 387 -1.67 -52.79 11.47
N ALA A 388 -2.49 -51.75 11.29
CA ALA A 388 -3.59 -51.76 10.33
C ALA A 388 -3.12 -51.67 8.87
N LEU A 389 -2.03 -50.95 8.60
CA LEU A 389 -1.56 -50.62 7.25
C LEU A 389 -0.07 -50.91 7.06
N PRO A 390 0.41 -52.15 7.20
CA PRO A 390 1.84 -52.45 7.15
C PRO A 390 2.46 -52.20 5.76
N ASN A 391 3.70 -51.70 5.74
CA ASN A 391 4.52 -51.50 4.53
C ASN A 391 3.85 -50.59 3.47
N ARG A 392 3.21 -49.51 3.92
CA ARG A 392 2.56 -48.51 3.07
C ARG A 392 3.23 -47.14 3.24
N GLY A 393 3.24 -46.36 2.15
CA GLY A 393 3.51 -44.93 2.25
C GLY A 393 2.31 -44.23 2.87
N ILE A 394 2.53 -43.16 3.63
CA ILE A 394 1.47 -42.43 4.30
C ILE A 394 1.48 -40.98 3.83
N ALA A 395 0.32 -40.44 3.51
CA ALA A 395 0.15 -39.03 3.22
C ALA A 395 -0.82 -38.41 4.25
N PHE A 396 -0.40 -37.29 4.84
CA PHE A 396 -1.24 -36.44 5.65
C PHE A 396 -1.70 -35.25 4.81
N ILE A 397 -3.02 -35.03 4.79
CA ILE A 397 -3.63 -33.90 4.10
C ILE A 397 -4.35 -33.06 5.14
N PHE A 398 -3.78 -31.90 5.42
CA PHE A 398 -4.34 -30.91 6.32
C PHE A 398 -5.27 -29.98 5.55
N SER A 399 -6.43 -29.71 6.13
CA SER A 399 -7.37 -28.67 5.68
C SER A 399 -7.93 -27.92 6.87
N THR A 400 -8.25 -26.65 6.69
CA THR A 400 -8.88 -25.84 7.74
C THR A 400 -10.38 -26.14 7.78
N MET A 401 -10.96 -26.34 8.97
CA MET A 401 -12.40 -26.59 9.13
C MET A 401 -13.19 -25.29 9.20
N GLN A 402 -12.57 -24.26 9.74
CA GLN A 402 -13.05 -22.88 9.79
C GLN A 402 -11.87 -21.95 9.50
N ALA A 403 -12.17 -20.68 9.19
CA ALA A 403 -11.11 -19.70 9.01
C ALA A 403 -10.22 -19.60 10.26
N PRO A 404 -8.88 -19.64 10.12
CA PRO A 404 -7.99 -19.26 11.19
C PRO A 404 -8.28 -17.82 11.64
N ALA A 405 -8.01 -17.51 12.90
CA ALA A 405 -8.23 -16.17 13.42
C ALA A 405 -7.09 -15.71 14.31
N LEU A 406 -6.91 -14.39 14.34
CA LEU A 406 -5.87 -13.71 15.07
C LEU A 406 -6.46 -12.51 15.81
N ILE A 407 -6.13 -12.38 17.09
CA ILE A 407 -6.52 -11.25 17.92
C ILE A 407 -5.26 -10.53 18.39
N VAL A 408 -5.20 -9.22 18.16
CA VAL A 408 -4.08 -8.39 18.61
C VAL A 408 -4.42 -7.75 19.95
N ARG A 409 -3.49 -7.83 20.89
CA ARG A 409 -3.54 -7.13 22.16
C ARG A 409 -2.19 -6.47 22.44
N PRO A 410 -2.12 -5.50 23.38
CA PRO A 410 -0.86 -4.99 23.87
C PRO A 410 0.04 -6.12 24.40
N GLU A 411 1.36 -5.95 24.33
CA GLU A 411 2.32 -6.95 24.82
C GLU A 411 2.09 -7.32 26.28
N SER A 412 1.67 -6.35 27.11
CA SER A 412 1.31 -6.57 28.52
C SER A 412 0.07 -7.46 28.73
N ALA A 413 -0.77 -7.63 27.71
CA ALA A 413 -2.02 -8.39 27.75
C ALA A 413 -1.94 -9.70 26.92
N GLY A 414 -0.74 -10.19 26.65
CA GLY A 414 -0.50 -11.45 25.93
C GLY A 414 -0.13 -11.28 24.45
N GLY A 415 -0.03 -10.06 23.93
CA GLY A 415 0.41 -9.80 22.56
C GLY A 415 -0.58 -10.31 21.51
N ILE A 416 -0.10 -11.08 20.53
CA ILE A 416 -0.91 -11.57 19.42
C ILE A 416 -1.32 -13.01 19.70
N PHE A 417 -2.63 -13.26 19.80
CA PHE A 417 -3.19 -14.60 19.93
C PHE A 417 -3.62 -15.14 18.57
N PHE A 418 -3.36 -16.42 18.32
CA PHE A 418 -3.69 -17.13 17.09
C PHE A 418 -4.43 -18.43 17.40
N GLU A 419 -5.46 -18.73 16.62
CA GLU A 419 -6.26 -19.95 16.72
C GLU A 419 -6.55 -20.54 15.34
N LEU A 420 -6.40 -21.86 15.22
CA LEU A 420 -6.65 -22.61 14.01
C LEU A 420 -7.26 -23.97 14.36
N ALA A 421 -8.39 -24.28 13.71
CA ALA A 421 -9.02 -25.60 13.78
C ALA A 421 -9.03 -26.23 12.38
N GLY A 422 -8.62 -27.50 12.30
CA GLY A 422 -8.43 -28.20 11.04
C GLY A 422 -8.75 -29.68 11.11
N LEU A 423 -8.86 -30.27 9.92
CA LEU A 423 -9.06 -31.69 9.68
C LEU A 423 -7.81 -32.22 8.99
N MET A 424 -7.22 -33.27 9.56
CA MET A 424 -6.18 -34.06 8.93
C MET A 424 -6.76 -35.36 8.42
N GLU A 425 -6.65 -35.58 7.12
CA GLU A 425 -6.94 -36.86 6.49
C GLU A 425 -5.64 -37.64 6.31
N VAL A 426 -5.68 -38.91 6.69
CA VAL A 426 -4.59 -39.86 6.49
C VAL A 426 -4.92 -40.70 5.27
N ARG A 427 -4.00 -40.80 4.32
CA ARG A 427 -4.11 -41.67 3.16
C ARG A 427 -2.99 -42.68 3.13
N ALA A 428 -3.35 -43.93 2.87
CA ALA A 428 -2.42 -45.00 2.57
C ALA A 428 -2.10 -44.97 1.07
N ILE A 429 -0.81 -44.94 0.75
CA ILE A 429 -0.28 -45.03 -0.61
C ILE A 429 0.02 -46.50 -0.87
N GLU A 430 -0.70 -47.07 -1.83
CA GLU A 430 -0.55 -48.45 -2.24
C GLU A 430 0.72 -48.68 -3.06
N ARG A 431 1.15 -49.94 -3.20
CA ARG A 431 2.32 -50.28 -4.05
C ARG A 431 2.08 -49.93 -5.53
N THR A 432 0.82 -49.88 -5.95
CA THR A 432 0.37 -49.43 -7.26
C THR A 432 0.44 -47.92 -7.45
N GLY A 433 0.69 -47.16 -6.37
CA GLY A 433 0.60 -45.69 -6.35
C GLY A 433 -0.82 -45.15 -6.10
N GLU A 434 -1.82 -46.02 -5.96
CA GLU A 434 -3.19 -45.63 -5.62
C GLU A 434 -3.28 -45.12 -4.17
N GLU A 435 -4.05 -44.05 -3.94
CA GLU A 435 -4.25 -43.51 -2.59
C GLU A 435 -5.63 -43.85 -2.05
N LYS A 436 -5.68 -44.49 -0.88
CA LYS A 436 -6.92 -44.80 -0.17
C LYS A 436 -6.98 -44.05 1.16
N MET A 437 -8.15 -43.50 1.47
CA MET A 437 -8.38 -42.89 2.78
C MET A 437 -8.27 -43.96 3.86
N ALA A 438 -7.39 -43.71 4.81
CA ALA A 438 -7.10 -44.61 5.93
C ALA A 438 -7.77 -44.10 7.21
N GLY A 439 -7.63 -42.82 7.53
CA GLY A 439 -8.09 -42.28 8.80
C GLY A 439 -8.36 -40.78 8.75
N LYS A 440 -8.97 -40.26 9.81
CA LYS A 440 -9.24 -38.84 10.00
C LYS A 440 -9.04 -38.43 11.45
N MET A 441 -8.52 -37.23 11.66
CA MET A 441 -8.43 -36.61 12.98
C MET A 441 -8.63 -35.09 12.87
N THR A 442 -9.15 -34.49 13.94
CA THR A 442 -9.27 -33.04 14.06
C THR A 442 -8.07 -32.48 14.82
N LEU A 443 -7.67 -31.26 14.49
CA LEU A 443 -6.60 -30.52 15.15
C LEU A 443 -7.11 -29.16 15.59
N ASP A 444 -6.97 -28.87 16.88
CA ASP A 444 -7.18 -27.55 17.46
C ASP A 444 -5.82 -27.00 17.93
N ILE A 445 -5.37 -25.91 17.32
CA ILE A 445 -4.07 -25.28 17.57
C ILE A 445 -4.30 -23.86 18.07
N SER A 446 -3.71 -23.54 19.22
CA SER A 446 -3.66 -22.17 19.73
C SER A 446 -2.24 -21.77 20.10
N GLY A 447 -1.95 -20.48 20.00
CA GLY A 447 -0.62 -19.97 20.32
C GLY A 447 -0.54 -18.45 20.36
N SER A 448 0.63 -17.99 20.79
CA SER A 448 1.01 -16.59 20.78
C SER A 448 2.00 -16.30 19.66
N MET A 449 1.91 -15.12 19.05
CA MET A 449 2.82 -14.69 17.98
C MET A 449 3.57 -13.42 18.38
N LYS A 450 4.87 -13.41 18.07
CA LYS A 450 5.72 -12.22 18.10
C LYS A 450 6.02 -11.79 16.68
N MET A 451 5.80 -10.52 16.38
CA MET A 451 6.12 -9.96 15.07
C MET A 451 7.28 -8.99 15.20
N ARG A 452 8.20 -9.06 14.25
CA ARG A 452 9.30 -8.10 14.09
C ARG A 452 9.28 -7.55 12.69
N MET A 453 9.28 -6.23 12.58
CA MET A 453 9.27 -5.55 11.31
C MET A 453 10.69 -5.19 10.85
N THR A 454 10.93 -5.34 9.56
CA THR A 454 12.06 -4.74 8.83
C THR A 454 11.53 -3.72 7.83
N SER A 455 12.41 -3.07 7.05
CA SER A 455 11.98 -2.08 6.04
C SER A 455 11.18 -2.65 4.87
N LYS A 456 11.14 -3.97 4.69
CA LYS A 456 10.48 -4.64 3.55
C LYS A 456 9.54 -5.78 3.94
N VAL A 457 9.86 -6.49 5.02
CA VAL A 457 9.13 -7.69 5.44
C VAL A 457 8.79 -7.64 6.93
N VAL A 458 7.63 -8.17 7.29
CA VAL A 458 7.30 -8.52 8.68
C VAL A 458 7.62 -9.98 8.91
N LYS A 459 8.45 -10.26 9.90
CA LYS A 459 8.80 -11.61 10.30
C LYS A 459 7.97 -11.99 11.52
N GLY A 460 7.29 -13.12 11.44
CA GLY A 460 6.57 -13.71 12.56
C GLY A 460 7.43 -14.77 13.25
N LYS A 461 7.25 -14.93 14.55
CA LYS A 461 7.64 -16.11 15.31
C LYS A 461 6.44 -16.51 16.14
N ILE A 462 5.92 -17.71 15.92
CA ILE A 462 4.83 -18.26 16.71
C ILE A 462 5.40 -19.08 17.86
N THR A 463 4.68 -19.12 18.97
CA THR A 463 4.86 -20.01 20.10
C THR A 463 3.53 -20.72 20.30
N LEU A 464 3.50 -22.03 20.04
CA LEU A 464 2.30 -22.83 20.17
C LEU A 464 2.07 -23.12 21.66
N ASP A 465 0.89 -22.76 22.15
CA ASP A 465 0.51 -22.96 23.54
C ASP A 465 -0.14 -24.34 23.72
N GLN A 466 -0.97 -24.75 22.75
CA GLN A 466 -1.68 -26.03 22.77
C GLN A 466 -1.86 -26.60 21.37
N ILE A 467 -1.71 -27.92 21.26
CA ILE A 467 -2.07 -28.73 20.09
C ILE A 467 -2.94 -29.86 20.61
N VAL A 468 -4.24 -29.83 20.30
CA VAL A 468 -5.17 -30.90 20.65
C VAL A 468 -5.51 -31.67 19.38
N MET A 469 -5.28 -32.97 19.41
CA MET A 469 -5.67 -33.87 18.33
C MET A 469 -6.81 -34.75 18.82
N LYS A 470 -7.89 -34.88 18.04
CA LYS A 470 -8.98 -35.82 18.37
C LYS A 470 -9.21 -36.77 17.21
N THR A 471 -9.16 -38.07 17.49
CA THR A 471 -9.39 -39.09 16.48
C THR A 471 -10.85 -39.10 16.02
N MET A 472 -11.07 -39.32 14.73
CA MET A 472 -12.37 -39.69 14.17
C MET A 472 -12.39 -41.14 13.69
N THR A 473 -11.24 -41.83 13.72
CA THR A 473 -11.05 -43.21 13.24
C THR A 473 -10.17 -43.97 14.23
N PRO A 474 -10.72 -44.36 15.40
CA PRO A 474 -9.97 -44.98 16.49
C PRO A 474 -9.29 -46.29 16.09
N ASP A 475 -9.85 -47.02 15.12
CA ASP A 475 -9.30 -48.29 14.62
C ASP A 475 -7.99 -48.12 13.84
N ILE A 476 -7.65 -46.89 13.43
CA ILE A 476 -6.44 -46.55 12.67
C ILE A 476 -5.55 -45.61 13.46
N LEU A 477 -6.14 -44.67 14.19
CA LEU A 477 -5.44 -43.70 15.04
C LEU A 477 -6.11 -43.71 16.41
N SER A 478 -5.48 -44.32 17.41
CA SER A 478 -6.04 -44.32 18.77
C SER A 478 -5.88 -42.94 19.42
N GLN A 479 -6.77 -42.59 20.36
CA GLN A 479 -6.68 -41.28 21.03
C GLN A 479 -5.43 -41.17 21.91
N GLU A 480 -5.03 -42.28 22.56
CA GLU A 480 -3.81 -42.35 23.38
C GLU A 480 -2.56 -42.04 22.55
N GLU A 481 -2.46 -42.62 21.36
CA GLU A 481 -1.34 -42.33 20.44
C GLU A 481 -1.34 -40.89 19.95
N LEU A 482 -2.52 -40.29 19.73
CA LEU A 482 -2.63 -38.88 19.36
C LEU A 482 -2.23 -37.94 20.50
N ASP A 483 -2.57 -38.28 21.74
CA ASP A 483 -2.20 -37.49 22.92
C ASP A 483 -0.67 -37.52 23.13
N ASP A 484 -0.06 -38.71 23.02
CA ASP A 484 1.40 -38.88 23.07
C ASP A 484 2.10 -38.17 21.90
N ALA A 485 1.56 -38.32 20.69
CA ALA A 485 2.06 -37.61 19.52
C ALA A 485 1.96 -36.10 19.69
N GLY A 486 0.92 -35.57 20.35
CA GLY A 486 0.78 -34.15 20.64
C GLY A 486 1.93 -33.60 21.45
N PHE A 487 2.37 -34.36 22.45
CA PHE A 487 3.54 -34.02 23.26
C PHE A 487 4.85 -34.09 22.45
N LEU A 488 5.06 -35.19 21.71
CA LEU A 488 6.30 -35.42 20.95
C LEU A 488 6.45 -34.51 19.72
N SER A 489 5.32 -34.15 19.09
CA SER A 489 5.30 -33.38 17.86
C SER A 489 5.29 -31.87 18.09
N HIS A 490 5.07 -31.39 19.32
CA HIS A 490 5.01 -29.96 19.63
C HIS A 490 6.25 -29.20 19.10
N GLU A 491 7.45 -29.68 19.41
CA GLU A 491 8.70 -29.03 18.95
C GLU A 491 8.86 -29.09 17.42
N ILE A 492 8.43 -30.19 16.80
CA ILE A 492 8.53 -30.40 15.36
C ILE A 492 7.58 -29.46 14.61
N VAL A 493 6.31 -29.41 15.01
CA VAL A 493 5.29 -28.52 14.43
C VAL A 493 5.69 -27.07 14.70
N GLN A 494 6.15 -26.76 15.91
CA GLN A 494 6.66 -25.45 16.28
C GLN A 494 7.80 -24.97 15.37
N ARG A 495 8.76 -25.86 15.06
CA ARG A 495 9.88 -25.56 14.15
C ARG A 495 9.38 -25.39 12.72
N MET A 496 8.50 -26.28 12.25
CA MET A 496 7.93 -26.22 10.90
C MET A 496 7.19 -24.90 10.65
N VAL A 497 6.30 -24.49 11.55
CA VAL A 497 5.55 -23.23 11.39
C VAL A 497 6.49 -22.03 11.46
N ASN A 498 7.48 -22.04 12.35
CA ASN A 498 8.46 -20.96 12.42
C ASN A 498 9.38 -20.89 11.20
N ASP A 499 9.69 -22.01 10.56
CA ASP A 499 10.46 -22.04 9.32
C ASP A 499 9.66 -21.44 8.16
N ILE A 500 8.36 -21.72 8.10
CA ILE A 500 7.43 -21.07 7.16
C ILE A 500 7.36 -19.55 7.39
N LEU A 501 7.29 -19.11 8.65
CA LEU A 501 7.21 -17.69 9.01
C LEU A 501 8.56 -16.94 8.93
N ARG A 502 9.68 -17.66 8.80
CA ARG A 502 11.05 -17.14 8.81
C ARG A 502 11.33 -16.19 7.64
N ASP A 503 10.80 -16.52 6.48
CA ASP A 503 10.95 -15.75 5.24
C ASP A 503 10.26 -14.38 5.35
N GLY A 504 9.21 -14.32 6.18
CA GLY A 504 8.44 -13.11 6.46
C GLY A 504 7.44 -12.78 5.35
N ILE A 505 6.50 -11.90 5.68
CA ILE A 505 5.44 -11.44 4.79
C ILE A 505 5.84 -10.05 4.26
N PRO A 506 5.90 -9.83 2.94
CA PRO A 506 6.17 -8.51 2.39
C PRO A 506 5.07 -7.54 2.80
N ILE A 507 5.47 -6.32 3.16
CA ILE A 507 4.50 -5.28 3.53
C ILE A 507 4.04 -4.62 2.25
N PRO A 508 2.72 -4.55 2.00
CA PRO A 508 2.20 -3.85 0.85
C PRO A 508 2.31 -2.33 1.11
N VAL A 509 3.52 -1.82 0.91
CA VAL A 509 3.86 -0.39 0.95
C VAL A 509 3.82 0.11 -0.47
N HIS A 510 3.13 1.23 -0.69
CA HIS A 510 3.10 1.84 -2.01
C HIS A 510 4.54 2.11 -2.50
N PRO A 511 4.91 1.74 -3.75
CA PRO A 511 6.24 1.93 -4.36
C PRO A 511 6.89 3.31 -4.26
N LEU A 512 6.11 4.33 -3.90
CA LEU A 512 6.58 5.69 -3.66
C LEU A 512 7.40 5.80 -2.39
N PHE A 513 7.11 4.97 -1.39
CA PHE A 513 7.71 5.06 -0.07
C PHE A 513 8.71 3.92 0.13
N LYS A 514 9.94 4.30 0.49
CA LYS A 514 10.90 3.37 1.08
C LYS A 514 10.95 3.61 2.57
N LEU A 515 10.49 2.65 3.37
CA LEU A 515 10.44 2.76 4.83
C LEU A 515 11.86 2.74 5.42
N ARG A 516 12.08 3.57 6.45
CA ARG A 516 13.33 3.66 7.21
C ARG A 516 13.03 3.48 8.69
N SER A 517 13.70 2.49 9.28
CA SER A 517 13.63 2.16 10.71
C SER A 517 12.20 2.02 11.25
N PRO A 518 11.34 1.17 10.64
CA PRO A 518 9.99 0.99 11.14
C PRO A 518 9.98 0.34 12.52
N LYS A 519 9.17 0.90 13.42
CA LYS A 519 8.87 0.37 14.75
C LYS A 519 7.44 -0.12 14.79
N LEU A 520 7.26 -1.39 15.17
CA LEU A 520 5.96 -2.00 15.39
C LEU A 520 5.57 -1.87 16.87
N THR A 521 4.33 -1.54 17.16
CA THR A 521 3.76 -1.48 18.51
C THR A 521 2.36 -2.06 18.48
N LEU A 522 1.99 -2.84 19.50
CA LEU A 522 0.70 -3.52 19.56
C LEU A 522 -0.26 -2.75 20.46
N TYR A 523 -1.49 -2.56 19.98
CA TYR A 523 -2.61 -2.01 20.71
C TYR A 523 -3.75 -3.00 20.73
N ASP A 524 -4.81 -2.69 21.47
CA ASP A 524 -6.01 -3.50 21.41
C ASP A 524 -6.57 -3.53 19.98
N ARG A 525 -6.73 -4.74 19.45
CA ARG A 525 -7.26 -5.07 18.12
C ARG A 525 -6.52 -4.40 16.95
N SER A 526 -5.30 -3.92 17.15
CA SER A 526 -4.55 -3.20 16.11
C SER A 526 -3.03 -3.16 16.29
N PHE A 527 -2.34 -3.04 15.16
CA PHE A 527 -0.91 -2.81 15.04
C PHE A 527 -0.66 -1.34 14.71
N GLU A 528 0.37 -0.74 15.29
CA GLU A 528 0.90 0.56 14.87
C GLU A 528 2.32 0.41 14.35
N ILE A 529 2.56 0.92 13.15
CA ILE A 529 3.87 1.02 12.52
C ILE A 529 4.26 2.50 12.47
N SER A 530 5.21 2.91 13.29
CA SER A 530 5.82 4.24 13.23
C SER A 530 7.13 4.16 12.44
N THR A 531 7.30 4.99 11.42
CA THR A 531 8.48 4.93 10.53
C THR A 531 8.80 6.27 9.89
N ASP A 532 10.06 6.45 9.53
CA ASP A 532 10.45 7.44 8.54
C ASP A 532 10.34 6.85 7.13
N PHE A 533 10.33 7.70 6.11
CA PHE A 533 10.32 7.25 4.72
C PHE A 533 11.19 8.13 3.84
N ILE A 534 11.61 7.55 2.72
CA ILE A 534 12.24 8.25 1.62
C ILE A 534 11.34 8.10 0.40
N LEU A 535 10.96 9.22 -0.21
CA LEU A 535 10.22 9.20 -1.46
C LEU A 535 11.12 8.83 -2.64
N ASN A 536 10.59 7.99 -3.53
CA ASN A 536 11.26 7.67 -4.79
C ASN A 536 11.20 8.88 -5.74
N SER A 537 12.22 9.74 -5.67
CA SER A 537 12.32 10.96 -6.48
C SER A 537 12.29 10.70 -7.98
N LYS A 538 12.78 9.54 -8.44
CA LYS A 538 12.65 9.14 -9.85
C LYS A 538 11.17 8.98 -10.19
N LEU A 539 10.44 8.18 -9.42
CA LEU A 539 9.02 7.91 -9.67
C LEU A 539 8.14 9.17 -9.55
N ILE A 540 8.44 10.06 -8.60
CA ILE A 540 7.80 11.39 -8.51
C ILE A 540 8.03 12.23 -9.77
N ARG A 541 9.26 12.27 -10.30
CA ARG A 541 9.53 12.97 -11.58
C ARG A 541 8.77 12.34 -12.75
N GLN A 542 8.59 11.02 -12.74
CA GLN A 542 7.79 10.35 -13.76
C GLN A 542 6.31 10.76 -13.67
N PHE A 543 5.78 10.98 -12.47
CA PHE A 543 4.44 11.53 -12.28
C PHE A 543 4.29 12.98 -12.75
N THR A 544 5.35 13.80 -12.68
CA THR A 544 5.32 15.18 -13.15
C THR A 544 5.65 15.33 -14.64
N ALA A 545 6.31 14.35 -15.27
CA ALA A 545 6.80 14.45 -16.64
C ALA A 545 5.69 14.60 -17.70
N GLN A 546 5.99 15.29 -18.80
CA GLN A 546 5.08 15.55 -19.91
C GLN A 546 4.58 14.28 -20.61
N ASP A 547 5.47 13.37 -21.02
CA ASP A 547 5.10 12.09 -21.64
C ASP A 547 5.50 10.91 -20.75
N LEU A 548 4.49 10.17 -20.27
CA LEU A 548 4.71 8.98 -19.46
C LEU A 548 5.26 7.81 -20.30
N ASN A 549 4.94 7.75 -21.60
CA ASN A 549 5.35 6.65 -22.48
C ASN A 549 6.84 6.73 -22.85
N ASP A 550 7.36 7.92 -23.11
CA ASP A 550 8.80 8.12 -23.33
C ASP A 550 9.64 7.83 -22.08
N VAL A 551 9.09 8.13 -20.91
CA VAL A 551 9.68 7.82 -19.62
C VAL A 551 9.69 6.31 -19.36
N ILE A 552 8.62 5.59 -19.70
CA ILE A 552 8.55 4.12 -19.60
C ILE A 552 9.55 3.47 -20.55
N LYS A 553 9.67 3.94 -21.80
CA LYS A 553 10.67 3.44 -22.76
C LYS A 553 12.11 3.59 -22.21
N ARG A 554 12.44 4.74 -21.61
CA ARG A 554 13.76 4.96 -20.99
C ARG A 554 13.99 4.09 -19.76
N ALA A 555 12.97 3.84 -18.95
CA ALA A 555 13.08 2.99 -17.76
C ALA A 555 13.23 1.50 -18.10
N VAL A 556 12.62 1.03 -19.19
CA VAL A 556 12.76 -0.35 -19.70
C VAL A 556 14.16 -0.57 -20.29
N ASN A 557 14.70 0.41 -21.03
CA ASN A 557 16.04 0.29 -21.62
C ASN A 557 17.18 0.31 -20.58
N GLN A 558 16.96 0.88 -19.38
CA GLN A 558 17.95 0.84 -18.28
C GLN A 558 18.02 -0.51 -17.54
N ARG A 559 17.18 -1.49 -17.86
CA ARG A 559 17.24 -2.86 -17.31
C ARG A 559 17.97 -3.86 -18.22
N VAL A 560 18.39 -3.44 -19.41
CA VAL A 560 19.07 -4.28 -20.41
C VAL A 560 20.59 -4.06 -20.41
N VAL A 561 21.12 -3.30 -19.44
CA VAL A 561 22.56 -3.10 -19.22
C VAL A 561 22.99 -3.69 -17.89
#